data_AF-A0A383BAV6-F1
#
_entry.id   AF-A0A383BAV6-F1
#
_cell.length_a   1.000
_cell.length_b   1.000
_cell.length_c   1.000
_cell.angle_alpha   90.00
_cell.angle_beta   90.00
_cell.angle_gamma   90.00
#
_symmetry.space_group_name_H-M   'P 1'
#
loop_
_entity.id
_entity.type
_entity.pdbx_description
1 polymer ?
#
loop_
_entity_poly.entity_id
_entity_poly.type
_entity_poly.pdbx_seq_one_letter_code
_entity_poly.pdbx_strand_id
1 'polypeptide(L)'
;MALAEAISHDFQVTAISRFMPERSNQEIPIFFFAYWITIKNQGVTPAQLLNRYWHIMDADGRVNEVRGEGVVGEQPLIHPGQSFEYNSFCPLPTKFGFMKGHYEMQEEDKDI
;
A
#
# COMPACT_ATOMS: atom_id res chain seq x y z
N MET A 1 12.30 10.93 -2.59
CA MET A 1 11.85 9.54 -2.41
C MET A 1 11.71 9.32 -0.92
N ALA A 2 10.66 8.63 -0.48
CA ALA A 2 10.46 8.28 0.92
C ALA A 2 10.36 6.77 1.05
N LEU A 3 10.83 6.24 2.19
CA LEU A 3 10.78 4.83 2.56
C LEU A 3 10.03 4.72 3.89
N ALA A 4 9.13 3.75 3.99
CA ALA A 4 8.48 3.36 5.23
C ALA A 4 8.46 1.84 5.33
N GLU A 5 8.58 1.32 6.55
CA GLU A 5 8.50 -0.11 6.84
C GLU A 5 7.56 -0.34 8.02
N ALA A 6 6.81 -1.43 7.96
CA ALA A 6 5.95 -1.88 9.04
C ALA A 6 6.04 -3.41 9.16
N ILE A 7 6.01 -3.92 10.38
CA ILE A 7 5.96 -5.36 10.67
C ILE A 7 4.75 -5.64 11.54
N SER A 8 3.94 -6.63 11.16
CA SER A 8 2.74 -7.05 11.89
C SER A 8 2.40 -8.50 11.54
N HIS A 9 2.12 -9.34 12.54
CA HIS A 9 1.72 -10.75 12.36
C HIS A 9 2.61 -11.51 11.36
N ASP A 10 3.93 -11.41 11.53
CA ASP A 10 4.94 -12.01 10.65
C ASP A 10 4.95 -11.52 9.20
N PHE A 11 4.24 -10.44 8.88
CA PHE A 11 4.35 -9.75 7.59
C PHE A 11 5.20 -8.49 7.73
N GLN A 12 6.20 -8.35 6.86
CA GLN A 12 6.90 -7.10 6.65
C GLN A 12 6.34 -6.41 5.40
N VAL A 13 5.92 -5.16 5.55
CA VAL A 13 5.48 -4.31 4.45
C VAL A 13 6.48 -3.17 4.30
N THR A 14 7.09 -3.07 3.13
CA THR A 14 7.97 -1.97 2.76
C THR A 14 7.29 -1.11 1.70
N ALA A 15 7.26 0.20 1.91
CA ALA A 15 6.66 1.17 1.02
C ALA A 15 7.70 2.20 0.57
N ILE A 16 7.86 2.35 -0.74
CA ILE A 16 8.69 3.39 -1.35
C ILE A 16 7.78 4.33 -2.13
N SER A 17 7.91 5.64 -1.94
CA SER A 17 7.15 6.63 -2.70
C SER A 17 8.03 7.67 -3.38
N ARG A 18 7.55 8.17 -4.53
CA ARG A 18 8.23 9.17 -5.35
C ARG A 18 7.22 10.12 -5.98
N PHE A 19 7.52 11.42 -5.89
CA PHE A 19 6.81 12.46 -6.63
C PHE A 19 7.11 12.35 -8.13
N MET A 20 6.07 12.46 -8.95
CA MET A 20 6.08 12.34 -10.41
C MET A 20 5.76 13.70 -11.07
N PRO A 21 6.76 14.58 -11.28
CA PRO A 21 6.52 15.90 -11.83
C PRO A 21 5.95 15.86 -13.24
N GLU A 22 6.31 14.87 -14.07
CA GLU A 22 5.85 14.79 -15.46
C GLU A 22 4.34 14.50 -15.60
N ARG A 23 3.71 13.98 -14.54
CA ARG A 23 2.27 13.72 -14.48
C ARG A 23 1.49 14.78 -13.73
N SER A 24 2.17 15.78 -13.17
CA SER A 24 1.56 16.83 -12.36
C SER A 24 1.29 18.05 -13.23
N ASN A 25 0.04 18.54 -13.26
CA ASN A 25 -0.29 19.79 -13.93
C ASN A 25 -0.04 20.96 -12.94
N GLN A 26 0.55 22.06 -13.38
CA GLN A 26 0.75 23.24 -12.53
C GLN A 26 -0.47 24.17 -12.51
N GLU A 27 -1.32 24.10 -13.54
CA GLU A 27 -2.56 24.89 -13.64
C GLU A 27 -3.67 24.33 -12.76
N ILE A 28 -3.67 23.00 -12.54
CA ILE A 28 -4.55 22.30 -11.60
C ILE A 28 -3.63 21.64 -10.58
N PRO A 29 -3.61 22.04 -9.29
CA PRO A 29 -2.62 21.60 -8.31
C PRO A 29 -2.83 20.14 -7.90
N ILE A 30 -2.57 19.21 -8.82
CA ILE A 30 -2.59 17.77 -8.59
C ILE A 30 -1.15 17.29 -8.64
N PHE A 31 -0.65 16.89 -7.48
CA PHE A 31 0.67 16.32 -7.29
C PHE A 31 0.53 14.80 -7.34
N PHE A 32 1.13 14.17 -8.35
CA PHE A 32 1.09 12.72 -8.49
C PHE A 32 2.26 12.08 -7.75
N PHE A 33 1.95 11.14 -6.86
CA PHE A 33 2.93 10.29 -6.21
C PHE A 33 2.77 8.85 -6.71
N ALA A 34 3.85 8.26 -7.21
CA ALA A 34 3.93 6.83 -7.41
C ALA A 34 4.40 6.17 -6.10
N TYR A 35 3.87 5.00 -5.79
CA TYR A 35 4.37 4.20 -4.69
C TYR A 35 4.51 2.73 -5.09
N TRP A 36 5.51 2.07 -4.50
CA TRP A 36 5.81 0.65 -4.63
C TRP A 36 5.69 0.03 -3.25
N ILE A 37 4.98 -1.09 -3.17
CA ILE A 37 4.81 -1.86 -1.95
C ILE A 37 5.42 -3.25 -2.18
N THR A 38 6.22 -3.69 -1.22
CA THR A 38 6.65 -5.09 -1.08
C THR A 38 6.02 -5.64 0.19
N ILE A 39 5.27 -6.74 0.07
CA ILE A 39 4.65 -7.47 1.18
C ILE A 39 5.37 -8.81 1.30
N LYS A 40 6.13 -9.00 2.37
CA LYS A 40 6.89 -10.24 2.62
C LYS A 40 6.25 -11.04 3.75
N ASN A 41 5.94 -12.30 3.47
CA ASN A 41 5.53 -13.26 4.49
C ASN A 41 6.80 -13.82 5.16
N GLN A 42 7.00 -13.48 6.43
CA GLN A 42 8.07 -14.02 7.29
C GLN A 42 7.56 -15.13 8.22
N GLY A 43 6.27 -15.45 8.14
CA GLY A 43 5.62 -16.49 8.92
C GLY A 43 5.84 -17.89 8.34
N VAL A 44 5.09 -18.84 8.87
CA VAL A 44 5.19 -20.27 8.52
C VAL A 44 3.94 -20.83 7.84
N THR A 45 2.93 -19.99 7.62
CA THR A 45 1.67 -20.32 6.95
C THR A 45 1.51 -19.46 5.70
N PRO A 46 1.01 -20.00 4.57
CA PRO A 46 0.54 -19.18 3.47
C PRO A 46 -0.60 -18.26 3.94
N ALA A 47 -0.66 -17.03 3.41
CA ALA A 47 -1.79 -16.14 3.66
C ALA A 47 -2.17 -15.37 2.39
N GLN A 48 -3.47 -15.21 2.19
CA GLN A 48 -4.05 -14.45 1.09
C GLN A 48 -4.40 -13.04 1.52
N LEU A 49 -3.98 -12.04 0.74
CA LEU A 49 -4.43 -10.66 0.91
C LEU A 49 -5.84 -10.52 0.36
N LEU A 50 -6.79 -10.19 1.23
CA LEU A 50 -8.20 -10.06 0.85
C LEU A 50 -8.58 -8.62 0.55
N ASN A 51 -8.26 -7.70 1.45
CA ASN A 51 -8.71 -6.30 1.38
C ASN A 51 -7.59 -5.33 1.76
N ARG A 52 -7.76 -4.09 1.33
CA ARG A 52 -6.91 -2.96 1.74
C ARG A 52 -7.75 -1.81 2.28
N TYR A 53 -7.18 -1.09 3.22
CA TYR A 53 -7.67 0.20 3.68
C TYR A 53 -6.52 1.21 3.68
N TRP A 54 -6.78 2.41 3.14
CA TRP A 54 -5.88 3.56 3.21
C TRP A 54 -6.59 4.76 3.83
N HIS A 55 -5.93 5.39 4.79
CA HIS A 55 -6.21 6.70 5.33
C HIS A 55 -5.16 7.68 4.79
N ILE A 56 -5.59 8.55 3.87
CA ILE A 56 -4.73 9.49 3.15
C ILE A 56 -5.01 10.90 3.68
N MET A 57 -4.00 11.59 4.19
CA MET A 57 -4.13 12.96 4.70
C MET A 57 -3.27 13.91 3.87
N ASP A 58 -3.87 14.97 3.33
CA ASP A 58 -3.15 16.03 2.62
C ASP A 58 -2.47 17.03 3.60
N ALA A 59 -1.69 17.98 3.07
CA ALA A 59 -1.00 18.98 3.90
C ALA A 59 -1.94 19.96 4.61
N ASP A 60 -3.17 20.12 4.11
CA ASP A 60 -4.20 20.98 4.70
C ASP A 60 -5.02 20.23 5.77
N GLY A 61 -4.68 18.97 6.05
CA GLY A 61 -5.37 18.11 7.02
C GLY A 61 -6.66 17.47 6.49
N ARG A 62 -6.96 17.57 5.20
CA ARG A 62 -8.12 16.87 4.61
C ARG A 62 -7.82 15.39 4.50
N VAL A 63 -8.81 14.56 4.82
CA VAL A 63 -8.69 13.10 4.82
C VAL A 63 -9.51 12.49 3.68
N ASN A 64 -8.90 11.54 2.99
CA ASN A 64 -9.56 10.65 2.04
C ASN A 64 -9.33 9.20 2.47
N GLU A 65 -10.41 8.42 2.56
CA GLU A 65 -10.36 7.01 2.91
C GLU A 65 -10.63 6.16 1.68
N VAL A 66 -9.76 5.19 1.42
CA VAL A 66 -9.90 4.24 0.31
C VAL A 66 -10.03 2.84 0.89
N ARG A 67 -11.09 2.14 0.52
CA ARG A 67 -11.33 0.73 0.85
C ARG A 67 -11.51 -0.04 -0.44
N GLY A 68 -11.06 -1.28 -0.48
CA GLY A 68 -11.34 -2.15 -1.61
C GLY A 68 -10.73 -3.53 -1.47
N GLU A 69 -11.26 -4.44 -2.27
CA GLU A 69 -10.75 -5.80 -2.39
C GLU A 69 -9.39 -5.81 -3.08
N GLY A 70 -8.51 -6.65 -2.55
CA GLY A 70 -7.19 -6.92 -3.06
C GLY A 70 -6.28 -5.69 -3.15
N VAL A 71 -5.29 -5.79 -4.02
CA VAL A 71 -4.39 -4.73 -4.47
C VAL A 71 -4.25 -4.84 -5.97
N VAL A 72 -4.33 -3.71 -6.69
CA VAL A 72 -4.21 -3.65 -8.17
C VAL A 72 -5.12 -4.63 -8.96
N GLY A 73 -6.23 -5.07 -8.36
CA GLY A 73 -7.16 -6.04 -8.97
C GLY A 73 -6.86 -7.50 -8.64
N GLU A 74 -5.92 -7.77 -7.73
CA GLU A 74 -5.48 -9.11 -7.34
C GLU A 74 -5.60 -9.33 -5.82
N GLN A 75 -5.88 -10.58 -5.42
CA GLN A 75 -5.86 -11.05 -4.03
C GLN A 75 -4.74 -12.11 -3.90
N PRO A 76 -3.46 -11.69 -3.80
CA PRO A 76 -2.33 -12.60 -3.88
C PRO A 76 -2.27 -13.54 -2.66
N LEU A 77 -2.01 -14.82 -2.92
CA LEU A 77 -1.57 -15.79 -1.93
C LEU A 77 -0.04 -15.68 -1.78
N ILE A 78 0.44 -15.40 -0.56
CA ILE A 78 1.86 -15.20 -0.27
C ILE A 78 2.34 -16.35 0.62
N HIS A 79 3.17 -17.24 0.07
CA HIS A 79 3.73 -18.35 0.83
C HIS A 79 4.85 -17.90 1.79
N PRO A 80 5.16 -18.71 2.83
CA PRO A 80 6.28 -18.47 3.73
C PRO A 80 7.59 -18.14 3.00
N GLY A 81 8.25 -17.04 3.40
CA GLY A 81 9.49 -16.56 2.82
C GLY A 81 9.35 -15.83 1.48
N GLN A 82 8.18 -15.86 0.84
CA GLN A 82 7.93 -15.17 -0.42
C GLN A 82 7.51 -13.71 -0.22
N SER A 83 7.51 -12.96 -1.33
CA SER A 83 7.07 -11.57 -1.36
C SER A 83 6.17 -11.31 -2.55
N PHE A 84 5.19 -10.45 -2.35
CA PHE A 84 4.36 -9.88 -3.41
C PHE A 84 4.69 -8.39 -3.56
N GLU A 85 4.86 -7.94 -4.80
CA GLU A 85 5.21 -6.56 -5.11
C GLU A 85 4.17 -5.96 -6.04
N TYR A 86 3.78 -4.71 -5.76
CA TYR A 86 2.93 -3.95 -6.66
C TYR A 86 3.23 -2.46 -6.58
N ASN A 87 2.81 -1.72 -7.59
CA ASN A 87 2.89 -0.27 -7.61
C ASN A 87 1.56 0.37 -7.99
N SER A 88 1.33 1.58 -7.50
CA SER A 88 0.15 2.37 -7.84
C SER A 88 0.44 3.86 -7.64
N PHE A 89 -0.61 4.68 -7.69
CA PHE A 89 -0.50 6.12 -7.62
C PHE A 89 -1.45 6.72 -6.59
N CYS A 90 -1.03 7.84 -5.99
CA CYS A 90 -1.85 8.66 -5.10
C CYS A 90 -1.78 10.12 -5.59
N PRO A 91 -2.83 10.66 -6.22
CA PRO A 91 -2.94 12.08 -6.51
C PRO A 91 -3.30 12.84 -5.24
N LEU A 92 -2.60 13.95 -4.97
CA LEU A 92 -2.88 14.85 -3.84
C LEU A 92 -3.07 16.29 -4.33
N PRO A 93 -3.93 17.09 -3.66
CA PRO A 93 -4.07 18.52 -3.95
C PRO A 93 -2.90 19.36 -3.42
N THR A 94 -2.00 18.76 -2.64
CA THR A 94 -0.90 19.42 -1.93
C THR A 94 0.46 18.79 -2.27
N LYS A 95 1.54 19.56 -2.06
CA LYS A 95 2.93 19.15 -2.37
C LYS A 95 3.46 17.99 -1.52
N PHE A 96 2.78 17.68 -0.41
CA PHE A 96 3.08 16.55 0.45
C PHE A 96 1.79 16.08 1.14
N GLY A 97 1.85 14.88 1.71
CA GLY A 97 0.78 14.27 2.48
C GLY A 97 1.28 12.96 3.11
N PHE A 98 0.39 12.30 3.83
CA PHE A 98 0.69 11.05 4.55
C PHE A 98 -0.31 9.98 4.14
N MET A 99 0.18 8.75 3.95
CA MET A 99 -0.64 7.56 3.76
C MET A 99 -0.34 6.58 4.88
N LYS A 100 -1.38 6.08 5.53
CA LYS A 100 -1.31 4.96 6.47
C LYS A 100 -2.48 4.02 6.22
N GLY A 101 -2.35 2.75 6.58
CA GLY A 101 -3.37 1.77 6.22
C GLY A 101 -3.09 0.41 6.82
N HIS A 102 -3.88 -0.56 6.39
CA HIS A 102 -3.68 -1.97 6.72
C HIS A 102 -4.19 -2.85 5.58
N TYR A 103 -3.68 -4.07 5.54
CA TYR A 103 -4.23 -5.16 4.76
C TYR A 103 -5.00 -6.10 5.68
N GLU A 104 -6.09 -6.64 5.16
CA GLU A 104 -6.77 -7.77 5.76
C GLU A 104 -6.23 -9.03 5.06
N MET A 105 -5.60 -9.89 5.86
CA MET A 105 -4.99 -11.14 5.41
C MET A 105 -5.82 -12.31 5.96
N GLN A 106 -5.99 -13.36 5.16
CA GLN A 106 -6.53 -14.64 5.61
C GLN A 106 -5.42 -15.67 5.52
N GLU A 107 -5.02 -16.22 6.67
CA GLU A 107 -4.16 -17.41 6.67
C GLU A 107 -4.92 -18.57 6.05
N GLU A 108 -4.22 -19.37 5.24
CA GLU A 108 -4.76 -20.62 4.76
C GLU A 108 -4.88 -21.56 5.96
N ASP A 109 -6.10 -21.97 6.29
CA ASP A 109 -6.33 -22.93 7.37
C ASP A 109 -5.50 -24.18 7.09
N LYS A 110 -4.68 -24.56 8.07
CA LYS A 110 -4.07 -25.88 8.09
C LYS A 110 -5.19 -26.88 8.40
N ASP A 111 -6.01 -27.19 7.42
CA ASP A 111 -7.00 -28.25 7.57
C ASP A 111 -6.26 -29.60 7.69
N ILE A 112 -6.09 -29.98 8.97
CA ILE A 112 -6.25 -31.28 9.64
C ILE A 112 -5.47 -32.47 9.07
#